data_AF-A0A960R256-F1
#
_entry.id   AF-A0A960R256-F1
#
_cell.length_a   1.000
_cell.length_b   1.000
_cell.length_c   1.000
_cell.angle_alpha   90.00
_cell.angle_beta   90.00
_cell.angle_gamma   90.00
#
_symmetry.space_group_name_H-M   'P 1'
#
loop_
_entity.id
_entity.type
_entity.pdbx_description
1 polymer ?
#
loop_
_entity_poly.entity_id
_entity_poly.type
_entity_poly.pdbx_seq_one_letter_code
_entity_poly.pdbx_strand_id
1 'polypeptide(L)'
;MKRVIAFLLVLLFASPLSSEDSFTQNLNQTGLFTYYLLDKSSNTIISPLSINSALLMCYVGAKGETAKEIQNALRISEDQQGALEASEALLSRIGSGMKIANSMWVDQSISILPSYNQIVANGFNGIIKKVTFKNKAQTAAAMNNWIYDHSGDKISKFIDPSTLTQGEKMVLLNTLFLQGTWKHPFPTQRTGMLPFHAMDGSSPLCPMMNQTALFPYYEDGDTQVIALPIEGLDANVAFLVFFPKKKQSALYNFYYAQDESKPEGFLSYLRKLEDKEVNLTLPKFIVGQKLDLKSIFHSLGVSAALGPSADFSGITGKKNLFISQASHASLLSITEEGIFASASSGISFNLKSTRKPKALEMDVNRPFLYAVYDFDTSLLLFIGECINPTETSSLTKEAKENS
;
A
#
# COMPACT_ATOMS: atom_id res chain seq x y z
N MET A 1 -28.46 3.52 -4.63
CA MET A 1 -27.54 2.95 -5.65
C MET A 1 -26.21 2.46 -5.07
N LYS A 2 -25.39 3.28 -4.39
CA LYS A 2 -24.09 2.83 -3.81
C LYS A 2 -24.13 1.54 -2.96
N ARG A 3 -25.14 1.39 -2.08
CA ARG A 3 -25.29 0.20 -1.21
C ARG A 3 -25.76 -1.07 -1.93
N VAL A 4 -26.52 -0.93 -3.01
CA VAL A 4 -27.02 -2.09 -3.80
C VAL A 4 -25.92 -2.61 -4.74
N ILE A 5 -25.06 -1.71 -5.23
CA ILE A 5 -23.89 -2.03 -6.07
C ILE A 5 -22.78 -2.73 -5.26
N ALA A 6 -22.53 -2.30 -4.02
CA ALA A 6 -21.61 -3.00 -3.12
C ALA A 6 -22.03 -4.46 -2.87
N PHE A 7 -23.33 -4.72 -2.74
CA PHE A 7 -23.87 -6.06 -2.50
C PHE A 7 -23.81 -6.98 -3.73
N LEU A 8 -23.99 -6.42 -4.93
CA LEU A 8 -23.81 -7.15 -6.21
C LEU A 8 -22.33 -7.47 -6.49
N LEU A 9 -21.40 -6.57 -6.15
CA LEU A 9 -19.96 -6.83 -6.27
C LEU A 9 -19.50 -7.95 -5.33
N VAL A 10 -20.01 -8.01 -4.09
CA VAL A 10 -19.66 -9.08 -3.14
C VAL A 10 -20.03 -10.48 -3.64
N LEU A 11 -21.12 -10.62 -4.40
CA LEU A 11 -21.57 -11.91 -4.96
C LEU A 11 -20.83 -12.32 -6.25
N LEU A 12 -20.27 -11.37 -7.00
CA LEU A 12 -19.64 -11.60 -8.30
C LEU A 12 -18.12 -11.87 -8.23
N PHE A 13 -17.49 -11.71 -7.06
CA PHE A 13 -16.05 -11.96 -6.83
C PHE A 13 -15.73 -13.32 -6.18
N ALA A 14 -16.69 -14.25 -6.13
CA ALA A 14 -16.58 -15.53 -5.42
C ALA A 14 -16.03 -16.70 -6.26
N SER A 15 -15.50 -16.46 -7.47
CA SER A 15 -15.04 -17.54 -8.35
C SER A 15 -13.51 -17.70 -8.28
N PRO A 16 -12.96 -18.87 -7.91
CA PRO A 16 -11.52 -19.09 -7.90
C PRO A 16 -10.97 -19.22 -9.32
N LEU A 17 -9.91 -18.45 -9.64
CA LEU A 17 -9.10 -18.67 -10.85
C LEU A 17 -8.04 -19.75 -10.58
N SER A 18 -7.82 -20.63 -11.57
CA SER A 18 -6.92 -21.79 -11.49
C SER A 18 -5.42 -21.47 -11.61
N SER A 19 -4.63 -22.44 -11.16
CA SER A 19 -3.22 -22.51 -10.76
C SER A 19 -2.11 -22.03 -11.71
N GLU A 20 -1.30 -21.09 -11.24
CA GLU A 20 0.09 -21.27 -10.70
C GLU A 20 0.69 -19.90 -10.30
N ASP A 21 0.04 -18.80 -10.69
CA ASP A 21 0.23 -17.43 -10.17
C ASP A 21 -0.96 -16.92 -9.33
N SER A 22 -1.78 -17.83 -8.78
CA SER A 22 -3.05 -17.48 -8.14
C SER A 22 -2.87 -16.67 -6.85
N PHE A 23 -1.90 -17.03 -5.99
CA PHE A 23 -1.77 -16.41 -4.67
C PHE A 23 -1.50 -14.90 -4.75
N THR A 24 -0.42 -14.48 -5.42
CA THR A 24 -0.07 -13.06 -5.61
C THR A 24 -1.18 -12.30 -6.34
N GLN A 25 -1.78 -12.90 -7.39
CA GLN A 25 -2.89 -12.26 -8.10
C GLN A 25 -4.11 -12.05 -7.19
N ASN A 26 -4.46 -13.03 -6.37
CA ASN A 26 -5.56 -12.93 -5.40
C ASN A 26 -5.27 -11.86 -4.34
N LEU A 27 -4.04 -11.77 -3.84
CA LEU A 27 -3.62 -10.69 -2.95
C LEU A 27 -3.76 -9.32 -3.62
N ASN A 28 -3.28 -9.17 -4.85
CA ASN A 28 -3.43 -7.92 -5.61
C ASN A 28 -4.91 -7.56 -5.79
N GLN A 29 -5.76 -8.52 -6.15
CA GLN A 29 -7.20 -8.27 -6.30
C GLN A 29 -7.86 -7.83 -4.99
N THR A 30 -7.55 -8.49 -3.88
CA THR A 30 -8.04 -8.08 -2.54
C THR A 30 -7.57 -6.68 -2.18
N GLY A 31 -6.33 -6.36 -2.53
CA GLY A 31 -5.74 -5.02 -2.44
C GLY A 31 -6.48 -3.96 -3.23
N LEU A 32 -6.75 -4.23 -4.50
CA LEU A 32 -7.47 -3.35 -5.41
C LEU A 32 -8.90 -3.13 -4.93
N PHE A 33 -9.56 -4.17 -4.43
CA PHE A 33 -10.89 -4.04 -3.85
C PHE A 33 -10.86 -3.23 -2.56
N THR A 34 -9.87 -3.44 -1.68
CA THR A 34 -9.65 -2.61 -0.49
C THR A 34 -9.45 -1.15 -0.86
N TYR A 35 -8.59 -0.88 -1.86
CA TYR A 35 -8.41 0.47 -2.39
C TYR A 35 -9.74 1.04 -2.89
N TYR A 36 -10.52 0.28 -3.65
CA TYR A 36 -11.82 0.73 -4.19
C TYR A 36 -12.78 1.20 -3.08
N LEU A 37 -12.77 0.53 -1.92
CA LEU A 37 -13.65 0.87 -0.78
C LEU A 37 -13.35 2.21 -0.10
N LEU A 38 -12.15 2.78 -0.28
CA LEU A 38 -11.75 4.03 0.41
C LEU A 38 -12.53 5.26 -0.07
N ASP A 39 -12.54 6.32 0.73
CA ASP A 39 -12.92 7.64 0.24
C ASP A 39 -11.79 8.25 -0.60
N LYS A 40 -12.15 8.86 -1.73
CA LYS A 40 -11.22 9.44 -2.72
C LYS A 40 -11.36 10.96 -2.86
N SER A 41 -11.89 11.61 -1.83
CA SER A 41 -12.00 13.07 -1.77
C SER A 41 -10.67 13.77 -1.48
N SER A 42 -9.65 13.03 -1.05
CA SER A 42 -8.31 13.50 -0.69
C SER A 42 -7.25 12.59 -1.31
N ASN A 43 -5.97 12.96 -1.18
CA ASN A 43 -4.89 12.02 -1.49
C ASN A 43 -5.06 10.70 -0.74
N THR A 44 -4.79 9.57 -1.42
CA THR A 44 -4.94 8.23 -0.85
C THR A 44 -3.68 7.41 -1.06
N ILE A 45 -3.35 6.54 -0.10
CA ILE A 45 -2.29 5.55 -0.26
C ILE A 45 -2.53 4.35 0.64
N ILE A 46 -2.45 3.16 0.06
CA ILE A 46 -2.44 1.92 0.84
C ILE A 46 -1.33 1.00 0.34
N SER A 47 -0.91 0.08 1.22
CA SER A 47 -0.13 -1.08 0.81
C SER A 47 -0.99 -2.34 0.81
N PRO A 48 -1.46 -2.82 -0.36
CA PRO A 48 -2.14 -4.10 -0.48
C PRO A 48 -1.39 -5.25 0.18
N LEU A 49 -0.09 -5.39 -0.13
CA LEU A 49 0.77 -6.42 0.41
C LEU A 49 0.77 -6.43 1.94
N SER A 50 0.93 -5.26 2.55
CA SER A 50 0.99 -5.13 4.01
C SER A 50 -0.36 -5.47 4.67
N ILE A 51 -1.46 -4.97 4.11
CA ILE A 51 -2.82 -5.26 4.60
C ILE A 51 -3.14 -6.76 4.49
N ASN A 52 -2.82 -7.38 3.36
CA ASN A 52 -3.02 -8.80 3.13
C ASN A 52 -2.14 -9.65 4.05
N SER A 53 -0.89 -9.25 4.30
CA SER A 53 0.02 -9.91 5.24
C SER A 53 -0.57 -9.93 6.66
N ALA A 54 -1.13 -8.81 7.12
CA ALA A 54 -1.81 -8.75 8.42
C ALA A 54 -3.05 -9.67 8.49
N LEU A 55 -3.80 -9.76 7.39
CA LEU A 55 -4.98 -10.61 7.30
C LEU A 55 -4.63 -12.11 7.20
N LEU A 56 -3.57 -12.47 6.45
CA LEU A 56 -2.98 -13.81 6.41
C LEU A 56 -2.44 -14.24 7.77
N MET A 57 -1.78 -13.34 8.50
CA MET A 57 -1.35 -13.60 9.87
C MET A 57 -2.55 -14.01 10.74
N CYS A 58 -3.69 -13.31 10.61
CA CYS A 58 -4.92 -13.70 11.30
C CYS A 58 -5.49 -15.03 10.81
N TYR A 59 -5.46 -15.28 9.49
CA TYR A 59 -5.94 -16.52 8.88
C TYR A 59 -5.27 -17.75 9.49
N VAL A 60 -3.94 -17.76 9.60
CA VAL A 60 -3.17 -18.91 10.10
C VAL A 60 -3.50 -19.22 11.57
N GLY A 61 -3.90 -18.20 12.35
CA GLY A 61 -4.32 -18.35 13.75
C GLY A 61 -5.81 -18.65 13.97
N ALA A 62 -6.65 -18.50 12.95
CA ALA A 62 -8.09 -18.64 13.03
C ALA A 62 -8.56 -20.11 12.89
N LYS A 63 -9.80 -20.41 13.26
CA LYS A 63 -10.48 -21.69 13.00
C LYS A 63 -11.95 -21.45 12.65
N GLY A 64 -12.65 -22.50 12.19
CA GLY A 64 -14.08 -22.47 11.92
C GLY A 64 -14.51 -21.33 10.98
N GLU A 65 -15.63 -20.69 11.28
CA GLU A 65 -16.18 -19.60 10.46
C GLU A 65 -15.24 -18.39 10.37
N THR A 66 -14.49 -18.10 11.45
CA THR A 66 -13.48 -17.02 11.44
C THR A 66 -12.42 -17.27 10.38
N ALA A 67 -11.88 -18.49 10.29
CA ALA A 67 -10.91 -18.83 9.25
C ALA A 67 -11.51 -18.75 7.85
N LYS A 68 -12.73 -19.25 7.67
CA LYS A 68 -13.44 -19.26 6.39
C LYS A 68 -13.71 -17.85 5.85
N GLU A 69 -14.21 -16.94 6.69
CA GLU A 69 -14.43 -15.56 6.29
C GLU A 69 -13.11 -14.87 5.88
N ILE A 70 -12.04 -15.08 6.64
CA ILE A 70 -10.72 -14.49 6.34
C ILE A 70 -10.17 -15.06 5.02
N GLN A 71 -10.26 -16.38 4.81
CA GLN A 71 -9.81 -17.03 3.58
C GLN A 71 -10.55 -16.49 2.34
N ASN A 72 -11.88 -16.35 2.44
CA ASN A 72 -12.70 -15.79 1.38
C ASN A 72 -12.35 -14.32 1.08
N ALA A 73 -12.12 -13.52 2.14
CA ALA A 73 -11.72 -12.12 1.99
C ALA A 73 -10.36 -11.99 1.27
N LEU A 74 -9.41 -12.90 1.55
CA LEU A 74 -8.12 -12.98 0.87
C LEU A 74 -8.20 -13.55 -0.56
N ARG A 75 -9.31 -14.21 -0.89
CA ARG A 75 -9.56 -14.93 -2.16
C ARG A 75 -8.57 -16.05 -2.44
N ILE A 76 -7.98 -16.62 -1.40
CA ILE A 76 -7.02 -17.71 -1.52
C ILE A 76 -7.74 -19.06 -1.42
N SER A 77 -7.18 -20.08 -2.05
CA SER A 77 -7.66 -21.48 -1.94
C SER A 77 -6.82 -22.31 -0.98
N GLU A 78 -5.64 -21.80 -0.66
CA GLU A 78 -4.64 -22.40 0.18
C GLU A 78 -5.18 -22.58 1.59
N ASP A 79 -4.94 -23.75 2.16
CA ASP A 79 -5.15 -23.96 3.58
C ASP A 79 -4.15 -23.15 4.41
N GLN A 80 -4.23 -23.23 5.73
CA GLN A 80 -3.41 -22.39 6.61
C GLN A 80 -1.91 -22.70 6.47
N GLN A 81 -1.54 -23.95 6.18
CA GLN A 81 -0.14 -24.32 6.02
C GLN A 81 0.38 -23.85 4.66
N GLY A 82 -0.36 -24.09 3.58
CA GLY A 82 0.00 -23.62 2.25
C GLY A 82 0.05 -22.09 2.16
N ALA A 83 -0.85 -21.38 2.84
CA ALA A 83 -0.82 -19.92 2.91
C ALA A 83 0.38 -19.39 3.69
N LEU A 84 0.80 -20.09 4.75
CA LEU A 84 2.02 -19.75 5.51
C LEU A 84 3.27 -19.96 4.63
N GLU A 85 3.39 -21.11 3.98
CA GLU A 85 4.51 -21.42 3.07
C GLU A 85 4.57 -20.43 1.89
N ALA A 86 3.43 -20.09 1.30
CA ALA A 86 3.35 -19.08 0.25
C ALA A 86 3.76 -17.70 0.75
N SER A 87 3.37 -17.32 1.97
CA SER A 87 3.79 -16.06 2.61
C SER A 87 5.30 -16.04 2.87
N GLU A 88 5.87 -17.11 3.41
CA GLU A 88 7.32 -17.24 3.66
C GLU A 88 8.11 -17.15 2.34
N ALA A 89 7.67 -17.88 1.31
CA ALA A 89 8.28 -17.83 -0.01
C ALA A 89 8.20 -16.42 -0.60
N LEU A 90 7.06 -15.75 -0.46
CA LEU A 90 6.87 -14.37 -0.93
C LEU A 90 7.81 -13.40 -0.21
N LEU A 91 7.84 -13.43 1.12
CA LEU A 91 8.70 -12.57 1.94
C LEU A 91 10.19 -12.77 1.64
N SER A 92 10.61 -14.00 1.33
CA SER A 92 12.01 -14.30 0.98
C SER A 92 12.47 -13.65 -0.32
N ARG A 93 11.52 -13.28 -1.18
CA ARG A 93 11.75 -12.64 -2.48
C ARG A 93 11.59 -11.13 -2.44
N ILE A 94 11.12 -10.57 -1.33
CA ILE A 94 11.05 -9.13 -1.13
C ILE A 94 12.48 -8.61 -0.94
N GLY A 95 12.87 -7.68 -1.80
CA GLY A 95 14.18 -7.06 -1.76
C GLY A 95 14.48 -6.35 -0.44
N SER A 96 15.77 -6.32 -0.05
CA SER A 96 16.25 -5.93 1.28
C SER A 96 15.96 -4.47 1.66
N GLY A 97 15.74 -3.59 0.67
CA GLY A 97 15.36 -2.19 0.86
C GLY A 97 13.88 -1.96 1.23
N MET A 98 13.11 -3.04 1.34
CA MET A 98 11.70 -3.02 1.74
C MET A 98 11.51 -3.76 3.07
N LYS A 99 10.67 -3.20 3.94
CA LYS A 99 10.36 -3.78 5.25
C LYS A 99 8.85 -3.75 5.49
N ILE A 100 8.24 -4.93 5.41
CA ILE A 100 6.89 -5.16 5.94
C ILE A 100 7.03 -5.43 7.42
N ALA A 101 6.23 -4.73 8.22
CA ALA A 101 6.20 -4.95 9.66
C ALA A 101 4.76 -5.19 10.12
N ASN A 102 4.59 -6.28 10.85
CA ASN A 102 3.33 -6.65 11.50
C ASN A 102 3.52 -6.69 13.01
N SER A 103 2.58 -6.14 13.77
CA SER A 103 2.55 -6.37 15.21
C SER A 103 1.16 -6.65 15.73
N MET A 104 1.12 -7.62 16.64
CA MET A 104 -0.06 -8.02 17.38
C MET A 104 0.14 -7.67 18.85
N TRP A 105 -0.74 -6.82 19.37
CA TRP A 105 -0.68 -6.35 20.75
C TRP A 105 -1.83 -6.99 21.53
N VAL A 106 -1.49 -7.96 22.36
CA VAL A 106 -2.44 -8.85 23.03
C VAL A 106 -2.55 -8.49 24.50
N ASP A 107 -3.76 -8.50 25.06
CA ASP A 107 -3.93 -8.28 26.49
C ASP A 107 -3.14 -9.30 27.31
N GLN A 108 -2.43 -8.81 28.33
CA GLN A 108 -1.51 -9.61 29.13
C GLN A 108 -2.17 -10.79 29.86
N SER A 109 -3.48 -10.78 30.07
CA SER A 109 -4.22 -11.91 30.68
C SER A 109 -4.37 -13.11 29.74
N ILE A 110 -4.13 -12.93 28.44
CA ILE A 110 -4.28 -13.98 27.43
C ILE A 110 -2.94 -14.71 27.25
N SER A 111 -3.00 -16.04 27.25
CA SER A 111 -1.86 -16.90 26.91
C SER A 111 -1.80 -17.09 25.40
N ILE A 112 -0.58 -17.11 24.86
CA ILE A 112 -0.30 -17.33 23.44
C ILE A 112 0.43 -18.66 23.33
N LEU A 113 0.05 -19.48 22.36
CA LEU A 113 0.73 -20.73 22.06
C LEU A 113 2.17 -20.45 21.59
N PRO A 114 3.20 -21.10 22.16
CA PRO A 114 4.59 -20.87 21.76
C PRO A 114 4.84 -21.08 20.27
N SER A 115 4.18 -22.08 19.66
CA SER A 115 4.25 -22.35 18.22
C SER A 115 3.79 -21.17 17.36
N TYR A 116 2.78 -20.42 17.81
CA TYR A 116 2.26 -19.29 17.04
C TYR A 116 3.22 -18.10 17.02
N ASN A 117 4.04 -17.90 18.06
CA ASN A 117 5.09 -16.87 18.02
C ASN A 117 6.11 -17.12 16.90
N GLN A 118 6.46 -18.38 16.66
CA GLN A 118 7.41 -18.75 15.60
C GLN A 118 6.79 -18.54 14.21
N ILE A 119 5.51 -18.90 14.04
CA ILE A 119 4.74 -18.63 12.81
C ILE A 119 4.74 -17.14 12.49
N VAL A 120 4.46 -16.28 13.48
CA VAL A 120 4.41 -14.82 13.27
C VAL A 120 5.77 -14.24 12.92
N ALA A 121 6.84 -14.71 13.57
CA ALA A 121 8.19 -14.22 13.29
C ALA A 121 8.65 -14.61 11.87
N ASN A 122 8.47 -15.87 11.48
CA ASN A 122 9.00 -16.41 10.22
C ASN A 122 8.12 -16.06 9.01
N GLY A 123 6.80 -16.22 9.16
CA GLY A 123 5.86 -16.09 8.05
C GLY A 123 5.40 -14.68 7.74
N PHE A 124 5.60 -13.74 8.66
CA PHE A 124 5.00 -12.40 8.57
C PHE A 124 5.94 -11.27 8.97
N ASN A 125 7.22 -11.54 9.25
CA ASN A 125 8.18 -10.59 9.84
C ASN A 125 7.55 -9.83 11.03
N GLY A 126 6.75 -10.56 11.80
CA GLY A 126 5.85 -10.00 12.78
C GLY A 126 6.33 -10.17 14.20
N ILE A 127 5.74 -9.42 15.11
CA ILE A 127 5.91 -9.61 16.55
C ILE A 127 4.57 -9.75 17.25
N ILE A 128 4.57 -10.47 18.38
CA ILE A 128 3.47 -10.43 19.32
C ILE A 128 3.96 -9.84 20.64
N LYS A 129 3.27 -8.82 21.13
CA LYS A 129 3.58 -8.13 22.39
C LYS A 129 2.41 -8.25 23.33
N LYS A 130 2.67 -8.72 24.55
CA LYS A 130 1.70 -8.71 25.63
C LYS A 130 1.74 -7.36 26.34
N VAL A 131 0.58 -6.72 26.48
CA VAL A 131 0.45 -5.39 27.09
C VAL A 131 -0.74 -5.30 28.03
N THR A 132 -0.78 -4.24 28.84
CA THR A 132 -1.93 -3.96 29.73
C THR A 132 -2.72 -2.77 29.21
N PHE A 133 -3.89 -3.05 28.64
CA PHE A 133 -4.80 -1.99 28.16
C PHE A 133 -5.44 -1.16 29.29
N LYS A 134 -5.19 -1.53 30.56
CA LYS A 134 -5.52 -0.68 31.71
C LYS A 134 -4.69 0.60 31.73
N ASN A 135 -3.42 0.54 31.32
CA ASN A 135 -2.56 1.70 31.15
C ASN A 135 -2.48 2.10 29.67
N LYS A 136 -3.50 2.83 29.20
CA LYS A 136 -3.65 3.22 27.80
C LYS A 136 -2.49 4.08 27.30
N ALA A 137 -2.02 5.02 28.11
CA ALA A 137 -0.93 5.94 27.73
C ALA A 137 0.38 5.18 27.47
N GLN A 138 0.76 4.28 28.38
CA GLN A 138 1.95 3.45 28.22
C GLN A 138 1.83 2.50 27.01
N THR A 139 0.66 1.89 26.83
CA THR A 139 0.42 0.97 25.71
C THR A 139 0.47 1.69 24.37
N ALA A 140 -0.19 2.85 24.25
CA ALA A 140 -0.13 3.67 23.05
C ALA A 140 1.29 4.17 22.75
N ALA A 141 2.06 4.56 23.78
CA ALA A 141 3.46 4.94 23.61
C ALA A 141 4.32 3.78 23.06
N ALA A 142 4.14 2.56 23.59
CA ALA A 142 4.85 1.39 23.08
C ALA A 142 4.48 1.07 21.61
N MET A 143 3.20 1.18 21.27
CA MET A 143 2.71 1.02 19.89
C MET A 143 3.27 2.08 18.94
N ASN A 144 3.32 3.34 19.38
CA ASN A 144 3.87 4.45 18.61
C ASN A 144 5.38 4.30 18.38
N ASN A 145 6.14 3.90 19.41
CA ASN A 145 7.56 3.62 19.25
C ASN A 145 7.79 2.49 18.24
N TRP A 146 6.97 1.43 18.29
CA TRP A 146 7.07 0.36 17.30
C TRP A 146 6.78 0.85 15.88
N ILE A 147 5.74 1.68 15.67
CA ILE A 147 5.46 2.26 14.34
C ILE A 147 6.61 3.16 13.88
N TYR A 148 7.19 3.96 14.77
CA TYR A 148 8.31 4.85 14.47
C TYR A 148 9.50 4.04 13.93
N ASP A 149 9.95 3.02 14.68
CA ASP A 149 11.07 2.16 14.32
C ASP A 149 10.86 1.44 12.97
N HIS A 150 9.61 1.14 12.62
CA HIS A 150 9.24 0.38 11.41
C HIS A 150 8.70 1.26 10.27
N SER A 151 8.74 2.59 10.42
CA SER A 151 8.35 3.56 9.39
C SER A 151 9.54 4.40 8.90
N GLY A 152 10.77 3.99 9.23
CA GLY A 152 11.98 4.75 8.94
C GLY A 152 12.03 6.07 9.70
N ASP A 153 11.59 6.05 10.96
CA ASP A 153 11.63 7.19 11.88
C ASP A 153 10.71 8.35 11.46
N LYS A 154 9.65 8.08 10.68
CA LYS A 154 8.77 9.13 10.13
C LYS A 154 7.42 9.27 10.82
N ILE A 155 6.90 8.22 11.45
CA ILE A 155 5.57 8.22 12.07
C ILE A 155 5.71 7.97 13.57
N SER A 156 5.54 9.00 14.41
CA SER A 156 5.70 8.89 15.87
C SER A 156 4.38 9.04 16.65
N LYS A 157 3.31 9.55 16.04
CA LYS A 157 2.01 9.79 16.67
C LYS A 157 0.89 9.08 15.90
N PHE A 158 0.93 7.75 15.91
CA PHE A 158 -0.03 6.92 15.18
C PHE A 158 -1.27 6.54 16.01
N ILE A 159 -1.08 6.10 17.25
CA ILE A 159 -2.12 5.68 18.19
C ILE A 159 -2.34 6.79 19.22
N ASP A 160 -3.58 7.26 19.29
CA ASP A 160 -4.04 8.15 20.34
C ASP A 160 -4.48 7.29 21.55
N PRO A 161 -3.92 7.50 22.76
CA PRO A 161 -4.33 6.76 23.95
C PRO A 161 -5.84 6.78 24.23
N SER A 162 -6.55 7.83 23.80
CA SER A 162 -8.00 7.98 23.98
C SER A 162 -8.80 6.99 23.13
N THR A 163 -8.26 6.49 22.02
CA THR A 163 -8.94 5.51 21.15
C THR A 163 -8.83 4.09 21.69
N LEU A 164 -7.93 3.83 22.66
CA LEU A 164 -7.83 2.52 23.31
C LEU A 164 -8.90 2.37 24.40
N THR A 165 -9.44 1.17 24.56
CA THR A 165 -10.32 0.83 25.68
C THR A 165 -9.63 -0.15 26.65
N GLN A 166 -10.16 -0.33 27.87
CA GLN A 166 -9.61 -1.35 28.77
C GLN A 166 -10.04 -2.77 28.38
N GLY A 167 -11.02 -2.89 27.48
CA GLY A 167 -11.59 -4.17 27.03
C GLY A 167 -10.92 -4.75 25.79
N GLU A 168 -9.91 -4.07 25.24
CA GLU A 168 -9.16 -4.57 24.08
C GLU A 168 -8.56 -5.95 24.38
N LYS A 169 -8.71 -6.88 23.44
CA LYS A 169 -8.09 -8.20 23.47
C LYS A 169 -6.89 -8.28 22.55
N MET A 170 -7.01 -7.68 21.36
CA MET A 170 -5.98 -7.67 20.33
C MET A 170 -6.05 -6.38 19.51
N VAL A 171 -4.94 -5.68 19.42
CA VAL A 171 -4.75 -4.56 18.49
C VAL A 171 -3.71 -4.98 17.44
N LEU A 172 -4.07 -4.88 16.16
CA LEU A 172 -3.17 -5.17 15.04
C LEU A 172 -2.63 -3.86 14.47
N LEU A 173 -1.33 -3.76 14.32
CA LEU A 173 -0.68 -2.66 13.63
C LEU A 173 0.14 -3.22 12.47
N ASN A 174 0.08 -2.52 11.36
CA ASN A 174 0.75 -2.94 10.13
C ASN A 174 1.29 -1.71 9.39
N THR A 175 2.50 -1.82 8.85
CA THR A 175 3.15 -0.78 8.04
C THR A 175 4.05 -1.42 6.99
N LEU A 176 4.22 -0.74 5.86
CA LEU A 176 5.24 -1.06 4.87
C LEU A 176 6.17 0.15 4.74
N PHE A 177 7.47 -0.10 4.93
CA PHE A 177 8.53 0.86 4.66
C PHE A 177 9.27 0.47 3.38
N LEU A 178 9.56 1.45 2.53
CA LEU A 178 10.35 1.30 1.32
C LEU A 178 11.18 2.57 1.13
N GLN A 179 12.47 2.38 0.87
CA GLN A 179 13.40 3.46 0.55
C GLN A 179 14.31 3.03 -0.60
N GLY A 180 14.34 3.83 -1.67
CA GLY A 180 15.17 3.57 -2.85
C GLY A 180 15.33 4.81 -3.71
N THR A 181 16.31 4.79 -4.61
CA THR A 181 16.62 5.93 -5.50
C THR A 181 16.08 5.68 -6.89
N TRP A 182 15.72 6.74 -7.63
CA TRP A 182 15.42 6.57 -9.05
C TRP A 182 16.66 6.07 -9.78
N LYS A 183 16.49 5.14 -10.73
CA LYS A 183 17.54 4.81 -11.71
C LYS A 183 18.03 6.06 -12.47
N HIS A 184 17.11 7.00 -12.70
CA HIS A 184 17.40 8.29 -13.31
C HIS A 184 16.85 9.42 -12.40
N PRO A 185 17.66 9.96 -11.48
CA PRO A 185 17.26 11.05 -10.60
C PRO A 185 16.92 12.33 -11.37
N PHE A 186 15.97 13.10 -10.86
CA PHE A 186 15.65 14.42 -11.40
C PHE A 186 16.74 15.43 -11.02
N PRO A 187 17.19 16.28 -11.95
CA PRO A 187 18.08 17.39 -11.58
C PRO A 187 17.34 18.42 -10.73
N THR A 188 17.83 18.69 -9.52
CA THR A 188 17.18 19.63 -8.58
C THR A 188 17.06 21.04 -9.14
N GLN A 189 17.97 21.45 -10.03
CA GLN A 189 17.94 22.76 -10.70
C GLN A 189 16.81 22.87 -11.75
N ARG A 190 16.19 21.75 -12.13
CA ARG A 190 15.04 21.69 -13.05
C ARG A 190 13.71 21.55 -12.30
N THR A 191 13.72 21.53 -10.96
CA THR A 191 12.50 21.62 -10.16
C THR A 191 12.05 23.08 -10.09
N GLY A 192 10.82 23.36 -10.51
CA GLY A 192 10.23 24.70 -10.49
C GLY A 192 8.82 24.71 -9.90
N MET A 193 8.38 25.86 -9.39
CA MET A 193 6.99 26.03 -8.93
C MET A 193 6.07 26.18 -10.14
N LEU A 194 5.23 25.19 -10.41
CA LEU A 194 4.26 25.21 -11.50
C LEU A 194 2.85 24.89 -10.96
N PRO A 195 1.78 25.34 -11.64
CA PRO A 195 0.42 25.05 -11.21
C PRO A 195 0.07 23.57 -11.37
N PHE A 196 -0.61 23.01 -10.37
CA PHE A 196 -1.25 21.71 -10.43
C PHE A 196 -2.77 21.89 -10.43
N HIS A 197 -3.47 21.41 -11.44
CA HIS A 197 -4.91 21.59 -11.63
C HIS A 197 -5.71 20.53 -10.86
N ALA A 198 -6.08 20.84 -9.61
CA ALA A 198 -6.79 19.93 -8.72
C ALA A 198 -8.27 19.72 -9.12
N MET A 199 -8.89 18.64 -8.61
CA MET A 199 -10.28 18.27 -8.92
C MET A 199 -11.32 19.27 -8.39
N ASP A 200 -11.00 20.01 -7.32
CA ASP A 200 -11.87 21.04 -6.75
C ASP A 200 -11.87 22.35 -7.55
N GLY A 201 -11.11 22.40 -8.66
CA GLY A 201 -10.95 23.56 -9.52
C GLY A 201 -9.84 24.52 -9.07
N SER A 202 -9.20 24.27 -7.93
CA SER A 202 -8.04 25.04 -7.50
C SER A 202 -6.81 24.73 -8.37
N SER A 203 -5.83 25.62 -8.36
CA SER A 203 -4.55 25.43 -9.06
C SER A 203 -3.38 25.84 -8.19
N PRO A 204 -3.11 25.12 -7.09
CA PRO A 204 -1.97 25.41 -6.21
C PRO A 204 -0.65 25.33 -6.99
N LEU A 205 0.29 26.20 -6.64
CA LEU A 205 1.68 26.06 -7.08
C LEU A 205 2.36 24.98 -6.25
N CYS A 206 2.98 24.00 -6.89
CA CYS A 206 3.79 22.98 -6.23
C CYS A 206 5.15 22.81 -6.92
N PRO A 207 6.18 22.28 -6.22
CA PRO A 207 7.44 21.94 -6.86
C PRO A 207 7.19 20.80 -7.87
N MET A 208 7.49 21.08 -9.13
CA MET A 208 7.32 20.17 -10.26
C MET A 208 8.70 19.85 -10.81
N MET A 209 9.11 18.59 -10.64
CA MET A 209 10.41 18.08 -11.06
C MET A 209 10.36 17.79 -12.56
N ASN A 210 11.45 18.04 -13.29
CA ASN A 210 11.47 17.83 -14.73
C ASN A 210 12.77 17.19 -15.21
N GLN A 211 12.65 16.18 -16.10
CA GLN A 211 13.79 15.56 -16.77
C GLN A 211 13.40 14.93 -18.11
N THR A 212 14.40 14.60 -18.93
CA THR A 212 14.20 13.86 -20.18
C THR A 212 15.13 12.65 -20.17
N ALA A 213 14.57 11.44 -20.23
CA ALA A 213 15.33 10.19 -20.24
C ALA A 213 14.55 9.07 -20.96
N LEU A 214 15.16 7.89 -21.09
CA LEU A 214 14.46 6.68 -21.51
C LEU A 214 13.70 6.11 -20.31
N PHE A 215 12.41 5.91 -20.47
CA PHE A 215 11.53 5.29 -19.46
C PHE A 215 10.68 4.20 -20.11
N PRO A 216 10.37 3.11 -19.39
CA PRO A 216 9.28 2.22 -19.78
C PRO A 216 7.97 3.01 -19.81
N TYR A 217 7.37 3.07 -20.99
CA TYR A 217 6.25 3.97 -21.29
C TYR A 217 5.23 3.31 -22.21
N TYR A 218 3.97 3.62 -21.98
CA TYR A 218 2.84 3.26 -22.84
C TYR A 218 1.82 4.40 -22.91
N GLU A 219 1.15 4.56 -24.04
CA GLU A 219 -0.01 5.45 -24.12
C GLU A 219 -1.05 4.93 -25.11
N ASP A 220 -2.31 5.31 -24.89
CA ASP A 220 -3.42 5.11 -25.82
C ASP A 220 -4.27 6.38 -25.94
N GLY A 221 -5.50 6.27 -26.44
CA GLY A 221 -6.39 7.42 -26.62
C GLY A 221 -6.79 8.11 -25.31
N ASP A 222 -6.68 7.43 -24.17
CA ASP A 222 -7.22 7.90 -22.89
C ASP A 222 -6.16 8.08 -21.81
N THR A 223 -5.03 7.37 -21.87
CA THR A 223 -4.03 7.31 -20.78
C THR A 223 -2.60 7.41 -21.29
N GLN A 224 -1.73 8.03 -20.48
CA GLN A 224 -0.27 7.85 -20.52
C GLN A 224 0.18 7.11 -19.26
N VAL A 225 1.00 6.07 -19.41
CA VAL A 225 1.55 5.26 -18.33
C VAL A 225 3.07 5.31 -18.42
N ILE A 226 3.73 5.62 -17.31
CA ILE A 226 5.19 5.62 -17.21
C ILE A 226 5.62 4.86 -15.96
N ALA A 227 6.72 4.12 -16.07
CA ALA A 227 7.40 3.50 -14.95
C ALA A 227 8.72 4.22 -14.68
N LEU A 228 8.97 4.55 -13.42
CA LEU A 228 10.24 5.07 -12.92
C LEU A 228 10.91 3.95 -12.11
N PRO A 229 11.91 3.24 -12.68
CA PRO A 229 12.60 2.17 -11.97
C PRO A 229 13.31 2.69 -10.71
N ILE A 230 13.28 1.88 -9.65
CA ILE A 230 13.86 2.18 -8.34
C ILE A 230 15.05 1.25 -8.09
N GLU A 231 16.18 1.82 -7.72
CA GLU A 231 17.41 1.13 -7.36
C GLU A 231 17.60 1.09 -5.84
N GLY A 232 18.52 0.23 -5.38
CA GLY A 232 18.84 0.07 -3.96
C GLY A 232 17.85 -0.81 -3.18
N LEU A 233 16.91 -1.46 -3.86
CA LEU A 233 15.91 -2.34 -3.25
C LEU A 233 16.26 -3.82 -3.31
N ASP A 234 17.23 -4.26 -4.11
CA ASP A 234 17.51 -5.67 -4.43
C ASP A 234 16.28 -6.40 -5.03
N ALA A 235 15.44 -5.70 -5.78
CA ALA A 235 14.28 -6.23 -6.51
C ALA A 235 13.95 -5.33 -7.71
N ASN A 236 13.27 -5.87 -8.74
CA ASN A 236 12.83 -5.10 -9.90
C ASN A 236 11.55 -4.31 -9.60
N VAL A 237 11.69 -3.19 -8.92
CA VAL A 237 10.56 -2.34 -8.48
C VAL A 237 10.52 -1.03 -9.26
N ALA A 238 9.32 -0.57 -9.62
CA ALA A 238 9.13 0.75 -10.20
C ALA A 238 7.97 1.52 -9.55
N PHE A 239 8.09 2.85 -9.56
CA PHE A 239 6.97 3.76 -9.34
C PHE A 239 6.25 4.00 -10.67
N LEU A 240 4.96 3.70 -10.69
CA LEU A 240 4.11 3.79 -11.86
C LEU A 240 3.21 5.02 -11.73
N VAL A 241 3.08 5.78 -12.82
CA VAL A 241 2.13 6.89 -12.92
C VAL A 241 1.16 6.59 -14.06
N PHE A 242 -0.13 6.60 -13.75
CA PHE A 242 -1.24 6.45 -14.70
C PHE A 242 -1.94 7.79 -14.85
N PHE A 243 -1.67 8.47 -15.96
CA PHE A 243 -2.09 9.83 -16.19
C PHE A 243 -3.19 9.91 -17.25
N PRO A 244 -4.40 10.39 -16.92
CA PRO A 244 -5.49 10.49 -17.89
C PRO A 244 -5.25 11.66 -18.86
N LYS A 245 -5.43 11.45 -20.16
CA LYS A 245 -5.28 12.50 -21.19
C LYS A 245 -6.40 13.56 -21.16
N LYS A 246 -7.61 13.18 -20.72
CA LYS A 246 -8.77 14.07 -20.61
C LYS A 246 -8.87 14.63 -19.18
N LYS A 247 -9.46 15.83 -19.03
CA LYS A 247 -9.68 16.52 -17.74
C LYS A 247 -10.74 15.88 -16.84
N GLN A 248 -11.39 14.80 -17.28
CA GLN A 248 -12.26 14.00 -16.42
C GLN A 248 -11.35 13.15 -15.52
N SER A 249 -11.73 12.93 -14.26
CA SER A 249 -10.88 12.17 -13.32
C SER A 249 -10.41 10.87 -13.97
N ALA A 250 -9.14 10.52 -13.74
CA ALA A 250 -8.56 9.26 -14.19
C ALA A 250 -9.46 8.07 -13.86
N LEU A 251 -10.22 8.17 -12.77
CA LEU A 251 -10.95 7.07 -12.18
C LEU A 251 -12.29 6.71 -12.83
N TYR A 252 -13.02 7.63 -13.48
CA TYR A 252 -14.38 7.30 -13.94
C TYR A 252 -14.37 6.20 -15.01
N ASN A 253 -13.36 6.17 -15.90
CA ASN A 253 -13.23 5.13 -16.93
C ASN A 253 -12.35 3.94 -16.49
N PHE A 254 -11.42 4.13 -15.55
CA PHE A 254 -10.52 3.06 -15.09
C PHE A 254 -11.20 2.00 -14.21
N TYR A 255 -12.23 2.39 -13.45
CA TYR A 255 -12.97 1.49 -12.55
C TYR A 255 -14.28 0.95 -13.14
N TYR A 256 -14.86 1.66 -14.10
CA TYR A 256 -16.18 1.32 -14.68
C TYR A 256 -16.13 0.77 -16.11
N ALA A 257 -14.95 0.62 -16.71
CA ALA A 257 -14.75 -0.31 -17.82
C ALA A 257 -14.80 -1.75 -17.28
N GLN A 258 -15.96 -2.13 -16.74
CA GLN A 258 -16.36 -3.49 -16.41
C GLN A 258 -16.55 -4.24 -17.72
N ASP A 259 -15.43 -4.64 -18.31
CA ASP A 259 -15.39 -5.81 -19.16
C ASP A 259 -14.87 -6.95 -18.28
N GLU A 260 -15.80 -7.79 -17.83
CA GLU A 260 -15.56 -8.98 -16.99
C GLU A 260 -14.53 -9.94 -17.64
N SER A 261 -14.23 -9.77 -18.94
CA SER A 261 -13.20 -10.54 -19.65
C SER A 261 -11.76 -10.05 -19.44
N LYS A 262 -11.54 -8.94 -18.70
CA LYS A 262 -10.20 -8.35 -18.49
C LYS A 262 -9.83 -8.28 -16.99
N PRO A 263 -9.50 -9.43 -16.36
CA PRO A 263 -9.24 -9.53 -14.91
C PRO A 263 -8.03 -8.71 -14.40
N GLU A 264 -7.28 -8.06 -15.27
CA GLU A 264 -6.02 -7.39 -14.91
C GLU A 264 -6.13 -5.86 -14.73
N GLY A 265 -7.29 -5.24 -15.03
CA GLY A 265 -7.50 -3.80 -14.82
C GLY A 265 -6.37 -2.93 -15.39
N PHE A 266 -5.89 -1.96 -14.61
CA PHE A 266 -4.75 -1.11 -15.00
C PHE A 266 -3.41 -1.86 -15.05
N LEU A 267 -3.27 -3.02 -14.41
CA LEU A 267 -2.03 -3.81 -14.46
C LEU A 267 -1.80 -4.38 -15.87
N SER A 268 -2.86 -4.48 -16.70
CA SER A 268 -2.71 -4.85 -18.11
C SER A 268 -1.85 -3.89 -18.92
N TYR A 269 -1.71 -2.62 -18.49
CA TYR A 269 -0.81 -1.67 -19.13
C TYR A 269 0.67 -2.02 -18.92
N LEU A 270 1.00 -2.74 -17.84
CA LEU A 270 2.40 -3.07 -17.50
C LEU A 270 3.06 -3.94 -18.57
N ARG A 271 2.28 -4.83 -19.20
CA ARG A 271 2.76 -5.71 -20.28
C ARG A 271 3.01 -4.98 -21.61
N LYS A 272 2.59 -3.72 -21.72
CA LYS A 272 2.70 -2.91 -22.94
C LYS A 272 3.76 -1.81 -22.82
N LEU A 273 4.46 -1.73 -21.69
CA LEU A 273 5.51 -0.75 -21.47
C LEU A 273 6.71 -1.08 -22.37
N GLU A 274 7.19 -0.08 -23.08
CA GLU A 274 8.40 -0.15 -23.89
C GLU A 274 9.27 1.07 -23.57
N ASP A 275 10.59 0.93 -23.66
CA ASP A 275 11.50 2.06 -23.42
C ASP A 275 11.31 3.15 -24.48
N LYS A 276 10.91 4.35 -24.06
CA LYS A 276 10.77 5.53 -24.92
C LYS A 276 11.42 6.75 -24.28
N GLU A 277 11.89 7.68 -25.11
CA GLU A 277 12.45 8.95 -24.64
C GLU A 277 11.29 9.90 -24.29
N VAL A 278 11.14 10.22 -23.00
CA VAL A 278 10.03 11.03 -22.47
C VAL A 278 10.59 12.24 -21.73
N ASN A 279 10.08 13.43 -22.04
CA ASN A 279 10.18 14.62 -21.21
C ASN A 279 9.06 14.57 -20.15
N LEU A 280 9.44 14.23 -18.92
CA LEU A 280 8.54 14.02 -17.80
C LEU A 280 8.57 15.23 -16.87
N THR A 281 7.39 15.78 -16.57
CA THR A 281 7.17 16.70 -15.45
C THR A 281 6.28 16.01 -14.41
N LEU A 282 6.78 15.89 -13.17
CA LEU A 282 6.13 15.15 -12.09
C LEU A 282 6.16 15.99 -10.80
N PRO A 283 5.04 16.15 -10.07
CA PRO A 283 5.05 16.82 -8.78
C PRO A 283 5.97 16.10 -7.78
N LYS A 284 6.67 16.90 -6.98
CA LYS A 284 7.25 16.46 -5.71
C LYS A 284 6.15 16.49 -4.66
N PHE A 285 5.90 15.37 -3.99
CA PHE A 285 4.83 15.30 -2.99
C PHE A 285 5.11 14.25 -1.92
N ILE A 286 4.43 14.39 -0.79
CA ILE A 286 4.40 13.40 0.27
C ILE A 286 2.93 13.10 0.59
N VAL A 287 2.64 11.83 0.79
CA VAL A 287 1.31 11.32 1.06
C VAL A 287 1.38 10.33 2.21
N GLY A 288 0.42 10.42 3.12
CA GLY A 288 0.37 9.57 4.30
C GLY A 288 -1.07 9.29 4.69
N GLN A 289 -1.37 8.02 4.96
CA GLN A 289 -2.71 7.57 5.29
C GLN A 289 -2.68 6.59 6.47
N LYS A 290 -3.58 6.84 7.43
CA LYS A 290 -3.94 5.89 8.49
C LYS A 290 -5.29 5.28 8.12
N LEU A 291 -5.34 3.96 7.98
CA LEU A 291 -6.58 3.24 7.74
C LEU A 291 -7.04 2.48 8.98
N ASP A 292 -8.35 2.51 9.21
CA ASP A 292 -9.03 1.56 10.11
C ASP A 292 -9.28 0.24 9.37
N LEU A 293 -8.35 -0.71 9.55
CA LEU A 293 -8.47 -2.03 8.94
C LEU A 293 -9.64 -2.82 9.49
N LYS A 294 -10.13 -2.55 10.71
CA LYS A 294 -11.28 -3.28 11.26
C LYS A 294 -12.52 -3.05 10.40
N SER A 295 -12.79 -1.79 10.04
CA SER A 295 -13.91 -1.43 9.16
C SER A 295 -13.73 -1.99 7.74
N ILE A 296 -12.50 -2.04 7.24
CA ILE A 296 -12.20 -2.67 5.95
C ILE A 296 -12.45 -4.17 6.00
N PHE A 297 -11.91 -4.89 6.99
CA PHE A 297 -12.13 -6.32 7.18
C PHE A 297 -13.60 -6.68 7.28
N HIS A 298 -14.39 -5.89 8.02
CA HIS A 298 -15.84 -6.03 8.05
C HIS A 298 -16.46 -5.88 6.65
N SER A 299 -16.03 -4.87 5.87
CA SER A 299 -16.51 -4.64 4.50
C SER A 299 -16.08 -5.73 3.51
N LEU A 300 -14.99 -6.44 3.79
CA LEU A 300 -14.55 -7.64 3.07
C LEU A 300 -15.30 -8.91 3.49
N GLY A 301 -16.22 -8.82 4.46
CA GLY A 301 -17.00 -9.97 4.96
C GLY A 301 -16.40 -10.67 6.17
N VAL A 302 -15.33 -10.14 6.77
CA VAL A 302 -14.66 -10.69 7.96
C VAL A 302 -15.31 -10.11 9.22
N SER A 303 -16.46 -10.63 9.60
CA SER A 303 -17.23 -10.15 10.76
C SER A 303 -16.97 -11.00 12.01
N ALA A 304 -16.86 -12.31 11.87
CA ALA A 304 -16.66 -13.26 12.96
C ALA A 304 -15.36 -12.98 13.74
N ALA A 305 -14.33 -12.47 13.08
CA ALA A 305 -13.04 -12.13 13.71
C ALA A 305 -13.08 -10.89 14.62
N LEU A 306 -14.11 -10.05 14.50
CA LEU A 306 -14.14 -8.69 15.06
C LEU A 306 -14.90 -8.57 16.38
N GLY A 307 -15.34 -9.70 16.94
CA GLY A 307 -16.12 -9.76 18.16
C GLY A 307 -15.93 -11.06 18.97
N PRO A 308 -16.62 -11.19 20.12
CA PRO A 308 -16.38 -12.28 21.08
C PRO A 308 -16.60 -13.70 20.55
N SER A 309 -17.31 -13.87 19.43
CA SER A 309 -17.51 -15.16 18.77
C SER A 309 -16.31 -15.64 17.95
N ALA A 310 -15.27 -14.81 17.81
CA ALA A 310 -14.09 -15.15 17.03
C ALA A 310 -13.42 -16.42 17.54
N ASP A 311 -13.01 -17.27 16.60
CA ASP A 311 -12.27 -18.49 16.89
C ASP A 311 -10.81 -18.32 16.49
N PHE A 312 -10.05 -17.65 17.36
CA PHE A 312 -8.58 -17.58 17.28
C PHE A 312 -7.93 -18.61 18.22
N SER A 313 -8.54 -19.78 18.39
CA SER A 313 -7.98 -20.85 19.22
C SER A 313 -6.66 -21.41 18.68
N GLY A 314 -6.34 -21.21 17.40
CA GLY A 314 -5.00 -21.48 16.85
C GLY A 314 -3.90 -20.56 17.42
N ILE A 315 -4.27 -19.42 18.01
CA ILE A 315 -3.34 -18.47 18.66
C ILE A 315 -3.18 -18.78 20.14
N THR A 316 -4.27 -19.08 20.85
CA THR A 316 -4.30 -19.13 22.32
C THR A 316 -4.66 -20.49 22.92
N GLY A 317 -5.09 -21.44 22.09
CA GLY A 317 -5.73 -22.69 22.51
C GLY A 317 -7.17 -22.52 23.02
N LYS A 318 -7.74 -21.31 23.01
CA LYS A 318 -9.08 -20.98 23.55
C LYS A 318 -9.81 -19.97 22.66
N LYS A 319 -11.14 -19.92 22.76
CA LYS A 319 -11.98 -18.92 22.07
C LYS A 319 -12.15 -17.65 22.91
N ASN A 320 -11.05 -16.97 23.20
CA ASN A 320 -11.01 -15.82 24.12
C ASN A 320 -10.29 -14.58 23.54
N LEU A 321 -10.02 -14.59 22.24
CA LEU A 321 -9.28 -13.56 21.53
C LEU A 321 -10.10 -13.12 20.31
N PHE A 322 -10.10 -11.83 19.99
CA PHE A 322 -10.73 -11.25 18.81
C PHE A 322 -10.06 -9.92 18.45
N ILE A 323 -10.17 -9.51 17.17
CA ILE A 323 -9.61 -8.25 16.68
C ILE A 323 -10.42 -7.09 17.27
N SER A 324 -9.81 -6.41 18.23
CA SER A 324 -10.44 -5.29 18.92
C SER A 324 -10.25 -4.00 18.12
N GLN A 325 -9.03 -3.78 17.61
CA GLN A 325 -8.69 -2.74 16.63
C GLN A 325 -7.68 -3.29 15.62
N ALA A 326 -7.68 -2.73 14.41
CA ALA A 326 -6.67 -3.00 13.40
C ALA A 326 -6.38 -1.73 12.62
N SER A 327 -5.11 -1.39 12.42
CA SER A 327 -4.73 -0.16 11.73
C SER A 327 -3.54 -0.37 10.81
N HIS A 328 -3.60 0.29 9.65
CA HIS A 328 -2.53 0.32 8.66
C HIS A 328 -1.99 1.73 8.52
N ALA A 329 -0.67 1.87 8.63
CA ALA A 329 0.05 3.09 8.32
C ALA A 329 0.72 2.95 6.95
N SER A 330 0.53 3.96 6.10
CA SER A 330 1.27 4.12 4.86
C SER A 330 1.79 5.54 4.76
N LEU A 331 3.03 5.68 4.32
CA LEU A 331 3.66 6.96 4.01
C LEU A 331 4.54 6.78 2.77
N LEU A 332 4.45 7.72 1.82
CA LEU A 332 5.24 7.74 0.59
C LEU A 332 5.68 9.18 0.29
N SER A 333 6.94 9.37 -0.04
CA SER A 333 7.49 10.66 -0.47
C SER A 333 8.21 10.47 -1.79
N ILE A 334 7.81 11.28 -2.75
CA ILE A 334 8.36 11.34 -4.10
C ILE A 334 9.25 12.59 -4.15
N THR A 335 10.56 12.39 -4.31
CA THR A 335 11.57 13.46 -4.38
C THR A 335 12.36 13.39 -5.69
N GLU A 336 13.29 14.32 -5.88
CA GLU A 336 14.18 14.32 -7.03
C GLU A 336 15.11 13.10 -7.06
N GLU A 337 15.45 12.56 -5.89
CA GLU A 337 16.40 11.46 -5.71
C GLU A 337 15.73 10.08 -5.79
N GLY A 338 14.49 9.96 -5.30
CA GLY A 338 13.86 8.65 -5.16
C GLY A 338 12.57 8.63 -4.34
N ILE A 339 12.31 7.44 -3.79
CA ILE A 339 11.33 7.20 -2.74
C ILE A 339 12.06 7.15 -1.40
N PHE A 340 11.77 8.13 -0.55
CA PHE A 340 12.42 8.45 0.74
C PHE A 340 13.95 8.35 0.78
N ALA A 341 14.65 9.44 0.45
CA ALA A 341 16.10 9.60 0.63
C ALA A 341 16.46 10.70 1.64
N SER A 342 17.63 10.57 2.29
CA SER A 342 18.29 11.57 3.14
C SER A 342 19.78 11.69 2.74
N ALA A 343 20.24 12.93 2.58
CA ALA A 343 21.52 13.43 2.05
C ALA A 343 21.66 13.55 0.53
N SER A 344 21.79 14.82 0.09
CA SER A 344 21.91 15.25 -1.31
C SER A 344 23.33 15.11 -1.86
N SER A 345 23.48 14.39 -2.97
CA SER A 345 24.67 14.49 -3.83
C SER A 345 24.23 14.92 -5.23
N GLY A 346 24.64 16.13 -5.63
CA GLY A 346 24.29 16.69 -6.92
C GLY A 346 25.04 16.00 -8.04
N ILE A 347 24.35 15.18 -8.84
CA ILE A 347 24.90 14.65 -10.08
C ILE A 347 24.53 15.62 -11.22
N SER A 348 25.55 16.09 -11.94
CA SER A 348 25.37 16.94 -13.13
C SER A 348 25.59 16.11 -14.40
N PHE A 349 24.59 16.07 -15.28
CA PHE A 349 24.72 15.44 -16.59
C PHE A 349 24.87 16.52 -17.67
N ASN A 350 25.96 16.46 -18.42
CA ASN A 350 26.13 17.21 -19.66
C ASN A 350 25.67 16.33 -20.84
N LEU A 351 24.56 16.68 -21.48
CA LEU A 351 24.11 16.03 -22.71
C LEU A 351 24.55 16.85 -23.93
N LYS A 352 25.34 16.22 -24.82
CA LYS A 352 25.65 16.75 -26.15
C LYS A 352 24.49 16.42 -27.11
N SER A 353 24.09 17.40 -27.92
CA SER A 353 22.98 17.31 -28.86
C SER A 353 23.38 16.71 -30.21
N THR A 354 22.63 15.71 -30.66
CA THR A 354 22.37 15.42 -32.08
C THR A 354 20.86 15.47 -32.29
N ARG A 355 20.41 15.71 -33.53
CA ARG A 355 18.98 15.85 -33.89
C ARG A 355 18.24 14.52 -33.69
N LYS A 356 17.84 14.26 -32.44
CA LYS A 356 16.97 13.16 -32.03
C LYS A 356 15.52 13.46 -32.40
N PRO A 357 14.66 12.43 -32.55
CA PRO A 357 13.21 12.61 -32.55
C PRO A 357 12.77 13.48 -31.38
N LYS A 358 11.68 14.24 -31.53
CA LYS A 358 11.12 15.01 -30.41
C LYS A 358 10.68 14.01 -29.32
N ALA A 359 11.19 14.17 -28.11
CA ALA A 359 10.78 13.36 -26.96
C ALA A 359 9.26 13.44 -26.75
N LEU A 360 8.66 12.35 -26.28
CA LEU A 360 7.24 12.34 -25.88
C LEU A 360 7.08 13.24 -24.65
N GLU A 361 5.94 13.91 -24.53
CA GLU A 361 5.65 14.83 -23.41
C GLU A 361 4.67 14.17 -22.44
N MET A 362 5.02 14.18 -21.15
CA MET A 362 4.13 13.75 -20.07
C MET A 362 4.21 14.77 -18.92
N ASP A 363 3.22 15.66 -18.87
CA ASP A 363 3.12 16.71 -17.86
C ASP A 363 2.05 16.36 -16.83
N VAL A 364 2.46 15.79 -15.69
CA VAL A 364 1.60 15.27 -14.63
C VAL A 364 1.08 16.41 -13.74
N ASN A 365 0.32 17.32 -14.33
CA ASN A 365 -0.15 18.58 -13.73
C ASN A 365 -1.62 18.56 -13.28
N ARG A 366 -2.19 17.39 -13.09
CA ARG A 366 -3.57 17.16 -12.62
C ARG A 366 -3.66 15.79 -11.96
N PRO A 367 -4.76 15.46 -11.27
CA PRO A 367 -4.89 14.22 -10.52
C PRO A 367 -4.61 12.95 -11.32
N PHE A 368 -3.87 12.06 -10.67
CA PHE A 368 -3.32 10.85 -11.27
C PHE A 368 -3.30 9.70 -10.27
N LEU A 369 -3.49 8.49 -10.80
CA LEU A 369 -3.28 7.25 -10.06
C LEU A 369 -1.79 6.90 -10.10
N TYR A 370 -1.27 6.40 -8.99
CA TYR A 370 0.07 5.85 -8.93
C TYR A 370 0.11 4.51 -8.23
N ALA A 371 1.16 3.74 -8.50
CA ALA A 371 1.44 2.48 -7.84
C ALA A 371 2.94 2.31 -7.62
N VAL A 372 3.32 1.47 -6.66
CA VAL A 372 4.67 0.90 -6.59
C VAL A 372 4.50 -0.59 -6.81
N TYR A 373 5.18 -1.13 -7.82
CA TYR A 373 4.99 -2.50 -8.29
C TYR A 373 6.33 -3.22 -8.40
N ASP A 374 6.38 -4.44 -7.88
CA ASP A 374 7.51 -5.35 -8.03
C ASP A 374 7.24 -6.29 -9.21
N PHE A 375 8.04 -6.17 -10.26
CA PHE A 375 7.93 -6.94 -11.49
C PHE A 375 8.45 -8.39 -11.34
N ASP A 376 9.31 -8.68 -10.37
CA ASP A 376 9.83 -10.03 -10.16
C ASP A 376 8.77 -10.90 -9.48
N THR A 377 8.08 -10.35 -8.47
CA THR A 377 7.03 -11.05 -7.70
C THR A 377 5.62 -10.78 -8.19
N SER A 378 5.45 -9.83 -9.11
CA SER A 378 4.15 -9.29 -9.54
C SER A 378 3.32 -8.70 -8.40
N LEU A 379 3.94 -8.18 -7.35
CA LEU A 379 3.24 -7.62 -6.19
C LEU A 379 2.93 -6.13 -6.37
N LEU A 380 1.69 -5.76 -6.05
CA LEU A 380 1.29 -4.38 -5.85
C LEU A 380 1.67 -3.94 -4.42
N LEU A 381 2.82 -3.26 -4.30
CA LEU A 381 3.38 -2.82 -3.02
C LEU A 381 2.63 -1.64 -2.45
N PHE A 382 2.33 -0.65 -3.30
CA PHE A 382 1.51 0.51 -2.96
C PHE A 382 0.58 0.86 -4.11
N ILE A 383 -0.58 1.43 -3.77
CA ILE A 383 -1.49 2.07 -4.72
C ILE A 383 -2.10 3.30 -4.07
N GLY A 384 -2.27 4.35 -4.84
CA GLY A 384 -2.81 5.60 -4.34
C GLY A 384 -3.17 6.57 -5.44
N GLU A 385 -3.81 7.67 -5.03
CA GLU A 385 -4.16 8.77 -5.92
C GLU A 385 -3.65 10.08 -5.35
N CYS A 386 -3.03 10.89 -6.21
CA CYS A 386 -2.65 12.25 -5.89
C CYS A 386 -3.71 13.19 -6.45
N ILE A 387 -4.60 13.67 -5.58
CA ILE A 387 -5.64 14.67 -5.87
C ILE A 387 -5.08 16.09 -5.78
N ASN A 388 -4.17 16.33 -4.84
CA ASN A 388 -3.49 17.61 -4.65
C ASN A 388 -2.11 17.39 -3.99
N PRO A 389 -0.99 17.66 -4.68
CA PRO A 389 0.36 17.42 -4.14
C PRO A 389 0.74 18.34 -2.97
N THR A 390 -0.02 19.41 -2.71
CA THR A 390 0.18 20.33 -1.58
C THR A 390 -0.66 20.00 -0.36
N GLU A 391 -1.60 19.06 -0.46
CA GLU A 391 -2.43 18.62 0.66
C GLU A 391 -1.56 18.01 1.76
N THR A 392 -1.88 18.30 3.02
CA THR A 392 -1.15 17.73 4.16
C THR A 392 -2.09 17.02 5.12
N SER A 393 -1.84 15.73 5.35
CA SER A 393 -2.42 14.95 6.45
C SER A 393 -1.59 15.08 7.73
N SER A 394 -2.13 14.66 8.87
CA SER A 394 -1.39 14.63 10.15
C SER A 394 -0.08 13.85 10.04
N LEU A 395 -0.11 12.69 9.37
CA LEU A 395 1.08 11.86 9.12
C LEU A 395 2.12 12.58 8.26
N THR A 396 1.70 13.30 7.21
CA THR A 396 2.65 14.03 6.36
C THR A 396 3.27 15.24 7.07
N LYS A 397 2.54 15.89 7.98
CA LYS A 397 3.08 17.01 8.78
C LYS A 397 4.18 16.50 9.70
N GLU A 398 3.90 15.42 10.41
CA GLU A 398 4.86 14.76 11.30
C GLU A 398 6.11 14.27 10.54
N ALA A 399 5.92 13.60 9.39
CA ALA A 399 7.05 13.14 8.59
C ALA A 399 7.94 14.29 8.10
N LYS A 400 7.37 15.47 7.81
CA LYS A 400 8.13 16.69 7.46
C LYS A 400 8.87 17.29 8.65
N GLU A 401 8.34 17.18 9.87
CA GLU A 401 9.03 17.62 11.09
C GLU A 401 10.21 16.69 11.45
N ASN A 402 10.12 15.42 11.06
CA ASN A 402 11.14 14.38 11.31
C ASN A 402 12.11 14.16 10.12
N SER A 403 12.09 15.01 9.10
CA SER A 403 12.98 14.95 7.92
C SER A 403 13.90 16.17 7.90
#